data_AF-A0A3N7GH92-F1
#
_entry.id   AF-A0A3N7GH92-F1
#
_cell.length_a   1.000
_cell.length_b   1.000
_cell.length_c   1.000
_cell.angle_alpha   90.00
_cell.angle_beta   90.00
_cell.angle_gamma   90.00
#
_symmetry.space_group_name_H-M   'P 1'
#
loop_
_entity.id
_entity.type
_entity.pdbx_description
1 polymer ?
#
loop_
_entity_poly.entity_id
_entity_poly.type
_entity_poly.pdbx_seq_one_letter_code
_entity_poly.pdbx_strand_id
1 'polypeptide(L)'
;MDSVAESSKNRKRLREEEEQQQKEEIEAEETSSTDQTLSLVDSLTFSDTMVALRIMRAQFPHIDKVSIQPFILHSQLYSSVKDRTQVDRELESLRREKVLRVFKLNTGQDDHAIMFLDDYLTQVDRVVKRMEEKKQRNLEVFEWFKTHVIDNKQDPSIDHQELRLLLSHGGKVKDEHISLLINAGLLVQMESMGL
;
A
#
# COMPACT_ATOMS: atom_id res chain seq x y z
N MET A 1 22.43 -0.38 -81.06
CA MET A 1 21.89 -1.52 -80.29
C MET A 1 22.37 -1.31 -78.87
N ASP A 2 21.51 -0.86 -77.96
CA ASP A 2 21.68 -0.91 -76.50
C ASP A 2 20.53 -0.12 -75.85
N SER A 3 19.49 -0.81 -75.39
CA SER A 3 18.52 -0.26 -74.41
C SER A 3 17.49 -1.31 -73.98
N VAL A 4 17.89 -2.41 -73.33
CA VAL A 4 16.94 -3.35 -72.69
C VAL A 4 17.36 -3.78 -71.26
N ALA A 5 18.54 -3.41 -70.75
CA ALA A 5 19.04 -3.98 -69.50
C ALA A 5 18.67 -3.24 -68.19
N GLU A 6 18.09 -2.04 -68.23
CA GLU A 6 17.89 -1.21 -67.02
C GLU A 6 16.52 -1.35 -66.33
N SER A 7 15.50 -1.87 -67.00
CA SER A 7 14.13 -1.94 -66.44
C SER A 7 13.96 -3.02 -65.36
N SER A 8 14.71 -4.12 -65.45
CA SER A 8 14.51 -5.29 -64.57
C SER A 8 15.18 -5.16 -63.19
N LYS A 9 16.16 -4.27 -63.02
CA LYS A 9 16.86 -4.08 -61.73
C LYS A 9 16.13 -3.11 -60.78
N ASN A 10 15.38 -2.16 -61.31
CA ASN A 10 14.61 -1.21 -60.48
C ASN A 10 13.34 -1.83 -59.89
N ARG A 11 12.67 -2.74 -60.63
CA ARG A 11 11.48 -3.45 -60.11
C ARG A 11 11.80 -4.44 -58.98
N LYS A 12 13.02 -4.98 -58.93
CA LYS A 12 13.43 -5.92 -57.89
C LYS A 12 13.78 -5.20 -56.57
N ARG A 13 14.45 -4.04 -56.67
CA ARG A 13 14.80 -3.20 -55.51
C ARG A 13 13.59 -2.59 -54.80
N LEU A 14 12.59 -2.13 -55.55
CA LEU A 14 11.36 -1.57 -54.96
C LEU A 14 10.58 -2.59 -54.11
N ARG A 15 10.61 -3.87 -54.51
CA ARG A 15 9.89 -4.94 -53.81
C ARG A 15 10.57 -5.35 -52.50
N GLU A 16 11.89 -5.31 -52.45
CA GLU A 16 12.69 -5.63 -51.26
C GLU A 16 12.56 -4.50 -50.20
N GLU A 17 12.45 -3.24 -50.63
CA GLU A 17 12.22 -2.08 -49.74
C GLU A 17 10.80 -2.08 -49.13
N GLU A 18 9.77 -2.45 -49.89
CA GLU A 18 8.39 -2.58 -49.38
C GLU A 18 8.25 -3.76 -48.40
N GLU A 19 8.94 -4.88 -48.65
CA GLU A 19 8.96 -6.04 -47.74
C GLU A 19 9.72 -5.73 -46.44
N GLN A 20 10.79 -4.93 -46.50
CA GLN A 20 11.51 -4.48 -45.32
C GLN A 20 10.72 -3.47 -44.48
N GLN A 21 10.03 -2.52 -45.13
CA GLN A 21 9.17 -1.57 -44.42
C GLN A 21 7.98 -2.27 -43.75
N GLN A 22 7.34 -3.24 -44.41
CA GLN A 22 6.28 -4.03 -43.79
C GLN A 22 6.79 -4.86 -42.63
N LYS A 23 8.01 -5.41 -42.71
CA LYS A 23 8.59 -6.19 -41.62
C LYS A 23 8.97 -5.33 -40.41
N GLU A 24 9.48 -4.13 -40.63
CA GLU A 24 9.78 -3.15 -39.58
C GLU A 24 8.51 -2.59 -38.92
N GLU A 25 7.43 -2.35 -39.69
CA GLU A 25 6.12 -1.96 -39.13
C GLU A 25 5.51 -3.08 -38.28
N ILE A 26 5.60 -4.35 -38.73
CA ILE A 26 5.11 -5.50 -37.95
C ILE A 26 5.94 -5.71 -36.68
N GLU A 27 7.28 -5.61 -36.73
CA GLU A 27 8.14 -5.70 -35.54
C GLU A 27 7.91 -4.51 -34.56
N ALA A 28 7.61 -3.30 -35.06
CA ALA A 28 7.28 -2.14 -34.23
C ALA A 28 5.89 -2.26 -33.57
N GLU A 29 4.89 -2.80 -34.27
CA GLU A 29 3.56 -3.08 -33.71
C GLU A 29 3.60 -4.27 -32.73
N GLU A 30 4.38 -5.31 -33.01
CA GLU A 30 4.57 -6.45 -32.09
C GLU A 30 5.30 -6.04 -30.82
N THR A 31 6.32 -5.19 -30.88
CA THR A 31 7.03 -4.66 -29.70
C THR A 31 6.17 -3.67 -28.90
N SER A 32 5.43 -2.78 -29.56
CA SER A 32 4.52 -1.85 -28.88
C SER A 32 3.35 -2.56 -28.21
N SER A 33 2.79 -3.60 -28.85
CA SER A 33 1.69 -4.39 -28.29
C SER A 33 2.18 -5.32 -27.18
N THR A 34 3.36 -5.94 -27.30
CA THR A 34 3.94 -6.74 -26.21
C THR A 34 4.28 -5.90 -24.98
N ASP A 35 4.82 -4.71 -25.13
CA ASP A 35 5.09 -3.79 -24.00
C ASP A 35 3.81 -3.34 -23.30
N GLN A 36 2.74 -3.04 -24.05
CA GLN A 36 1.44 -2.70 -23.47
C GLN A 36 0.80 -3.92 -22.76
N THR A 37 0.95 -5.13 -23.32
CA THR A 37 0.48 -6.34 -22.63
C THR A 37 1.32 -6.67 -21.40
N LEU A 38 2.63 -6.45 -21.39
CA LEU A 38 3.49 -6.64 -20.22
C LEU A 38 3.11 -5.67 -19.10
N SER A 39 2.85 -4.40 -19.43
CA SER A 39 2.33 -3.41 -18.48
C SER A 39 0.96 -3.78 -17.91
N LEU A 40 0.09 -4.37 -18.71
CA LEU A 40 -1.24 -4.85 -18.28
C LEU A 40 -1.17 -6.16 -17.48
N VAL A 41 -0.18 -7.03 -17.76
CA VAL A 41 0.06 -8.27 -17.01
C VAL A 41 0.67 -7.95 -15.64
N ASP A 42 1.63 -7.02 -15.55
CA ASP A 42 2.18 -6.53 -14.27
C ASP A 42 1.11 -5.89 -13.37
N SER A 43 0.08 -5.28 -13.98
CA SER A 43 -1.07 -4.73 -13.24
C SER A 43 -2.15 -5.78 -12.88
N LEU A 44 -2.09 -6.98 -13.46
CA LEU A 44 -2.96 -8.12 -13.15
C LEU A 44 -2.27 -9.20 -12.30
N THR A 45 -0.94 -9.19 -12.20
CA THR A 45 -0.19 -10.08 -11.30
C THR A 45 -0.26 -9.54 -9.88
N PHE A 46 -1.13 -10.12 -9.07
CA PHE A 46 -1.07 -9.89 -7.63
C PHE A 46 0.30 -10.33 -7.12
N SER A 47 0.99 -9.43 -6.42
CA SER A 47 2.27 -9.78 -5.81
C SER A 47 2.09 -10.89 -4.77
N ASP A 48 3.09 -11.78 -4.67
CA ASP A 48 3.06 -12.88 -3.69
C ASP A 48 2.84 -12.35 -2.26
N THR A 49 3.37 -11.16 -1.95
CA THR A 49 3.15 -10.49 -0.66
C THR A 49 1.68 -10.13 -0.44
N MET A 50 1.02 -9.51 -1.43
CA MET A 50 -0.40 -9.15 -1.33
C MET A 50 -1.28 -10.39 -1.19
N VAL A 51 -0.98 -11.45 -1.96
CA VAL A 51 -1.70 -12.73 -1.87
C VAL A 51 -1.53 -13.35 -0.49
N ALA A 52 -0.30 -13.42 0.02
CA ALA A 52 -0.01 -13.94 1.35
C ALA A 52 -0.76 -13.17 2.46
N LEU A 53 -0.72 -11.83 2.41
CA LEU A 53 -1.44 -10.97 3.37
C LEU A 53 -2.95 -11.20 3.34
N ARG A 54 -3.55 -11.33 2.15
CA ARG A 54 -4.98 -11.61 2.01
C ARG A 54 -5.36 -13.00 2.55
N ILE A 55 -4.55 -14.01 2.28
CA ILE A 55 -4.77 -15.37 2.80
C ILE A 55 -4.69 -15.36 4.33
N MET A 56 -3.67 -14.74 4.91
CA MET A 56 -3.52 -14.65 6.36
C MET A 56 -4.67 -13.88 7.02
N ARG A 57 -5.10 -12.77 6.42
CA ARG A 57 -6.28 -12.01 6.87
C ARG A 57 -7.54 -12.87 6.86
N ALA A 58 -7.75 -13.68 5.82
CA ALA A 58 -8.92 -14.55 5.71
C ALA A 58 -8.92 -15.70 6.73
N GLN A 59 -7.75 -16.14 7.17
CA GLN A 59 -7.59 -17.18 8.20
C GLN A 59 -7.82 -16.65 9.62
N PHE A 60 -7.99 -15.33 9.80
CA PHE A 60 -8.16 -14.76 11.11
C PHE A 60 -9.47 -15.22 11.76
N PRO A 61 -9.44 -15.68 13.03
CA PRO A 61 -10.62 -16.22 13.69
C PRO A 61 -11.67 -15.14 13.90
N HIS A 62 -12.89 -15.44 13.49
CA HIS A 62 -14.05 -14.59 13.75
C HIS A 62 -14.68 -15.04 15.06
N ILE A 63 -14.43 -14.30 16.14
CA ILE A 63 -14.99 -14.59 17.46
C ILE A 63 -16.18 -13.66 17.69
N ASP A 64 -17.40 -14.20 17.72
CA ASP A 64 -18.66 -13.43 17.82
C ASP A 64 -18.71 -12.44 19.00
N LYS A 65 -17.97 -12.73 20.07
CA LYS A 65 -17.94 -11.91 21.30
C LYS A 65 -16.83 -10.87 21.33
N VAL A 66 -15.81 -11.00 20.47
CA VAL A 66 -14.67 -10.07 20.42
C VAL A 66 -14.34 -9.82 18.96
N SER A 67 -14.84 -8.70 18.42
CA SER A 67 -14.54 -8.29 17.06
C SER A 67 -13.16 -7.65 17.01
N ILE A 68 -12.13 -8.50 16.98
CA ILE A 68 -10.74 -8.10 16.79
C ILE A 68 -10.48 -8.05 15.29
N GLN A 69 -9.84 -6.97 14.84
CA GLN A 69 -9.47 -6.84 13.44
C GLN A 69 -8.19 -7.64 13.15
N PRO A 70 -8.08 -8.32 12.00
CA PRO A 70 -6.89 -9.08 11.65
C PRO A 70 -5.65 -8.20 11.54
N PHE A 71 -4.56 -8.67 12.13
CA PHE A 71 -3.23 -8.15 11.91
C PHE A 71 -2.27 -9.32 11.66
N ILE A 72 -1.22 -9.06 10.90
CA ILE A 72 -0.21 -10.02 10.50
C ILE A 72 1.14 -9.55 11.00
N LEU A 73 1.95 -10.43 11.57
CA LEU A 73 3.32 -10.09 11.96
C LEU A 73 4.27 -10.15 10.76
N HIS A 74 5.26 -9.27 10.71
CA HIS A 74 6.33 -9.35 9.70
C HIS A 74 6.99 -10.74 9.68
N SER A 75 7.20 -11.33 10.86
CA SER A 75 7.75 -12.68 10.99
C SER A 75 6.88 -13.76 10.33
N GLN A 76 5.55 -13.62 10.36
CA GLN A 76 4.62 -14.52 9.67
C GLN A 76 4.71 -14.36 8.15
N LEU A 77 4.81 -13.11 7.68
CA LEU A 77 4.93 -12.79 6.26
C LEU A 77 6.25 -13.28 5.66
N TYR A 78 7.38 -13.01 6.31
CA TYR A 78 8.70 -13.52 5.89
C TYR A 78 8.80 -15.05 5.95
N SER A 79 7.97 -15.72 6.76
CA SER A 79 7.92 -17.18 6.76
C SER A 79 7.12 -17.75 5.59
N SER A 80 6.27 -16.94 4.96
CA SER A 80 5.34 -17.37 3.90
C SER A 80 5.82 -17.01 2.50
N VAL A 81 6.60 -15.93 2.36
CA VAL A 81 7.18 -15.47 1.10
C VAL A 81 8.70 -15.67 1.12
N LYS A 82 9.27 -16.20 0.04
CA LYS A 82 10.68 -16.59 -0.01
C LYS A 82 11.65 -15.42 -0.06
N ASP A 83 11.32 -14.38 -0.84
CA ASP A 83 12.20 -13.21 -1.01
C ASP A 83 11.83 -12.09 -0.03
N ARG A 84 12.63 -11.95 1.03
CA ARG A 84 12.43 -10.92 2.06
C ARG A 84 12.66 -9.51 1.53
N THR A 85 13.61 -9.32 0.62
CA THR A 85 13.91 -8.00 0.06
C THR A 85 12.77 -7.53 -0.84
N GLN A 86 12.16 -8.45 -1.60
CA GLN A 86 10.95 -8.16 -2.35
C GLN A 86 9.79 -7.77 -1.42
N VAL A 87 9.56 -8.54 -0.35
CA VAL A 87 8.53 -8.21 0.65
C VAL A 87 8.72 -6.80 1.22
N ASP A 88 9.94 -6.42 1.58
CA ASP A 88 10.23 -5.09 2.11
C ASP A 88 9.89 -3.99 1.11
N ARG A 89 10.27 -4.15 -0.17
CA ARG A 89 9.96 -3.19 -1.23
C ARG A 89 8.46 -3.07 -1.48
N GLU A 90 7.76 -4.20 -1.49
CA GLU A 90 6.32 -4.26 -1.74
C GLU A 90 5.52 -3.69 -0.57
N LEU A 91 5.85 -4.05 0.68
CA LEU A 91 5.23 -3.44 1.86
C LEU A 91 5.41 -1.93 1.88
N GLU A 92 6.59 -1.46 1.50
CA GLU A 92 6.90 -0.04 1.43
C GLU A 92 6.10 0.66 0.31
N SER A 93 5.82 -0.02 -0.82
CA SER A 93 4.88 0.49 -1.84
C SER A 93 3.45 0.54 -1.32
N LEU A 94 2.97 -0.57 -0.75
CA LEU A 94 1.60 -0.70 -0.22
C LEU A 94 1.31 0.29 0.91
N ARG A 95 2.33 0.62 1.71
CA ARG A 95 2.28 1.67 2.73
C ARG A 95 2.14 3.06 2.12
N ARG A 96 2.92 3.39 1.08
CA ARG A 96 2.80 4.67 0.35
C ARG A 96 1.46 4.82 -0.36
N GLU A 97 0.94 3.72 -0.89
CA GLU A 97 -0.37 3.65 -1.55
C GLU A 97 -1.54 3.64 -0.56
N LYS A 98 -1.28 3.72 0.76
CA LYS A 98 -2.28 3.70 1.83
C LYS A 98 -3.15 2.44 1.85
N VAL A 99 -2.62 1.32 1.36
CA VAL A 99 -3.33 0.03 1.38
C VAL A 99 -3.15 -0.66 2.74
N LEU A 100 -1.98 -0.50 3.34
CA LEU A 100 -1.59 -1.13 4.60
C LEU A 100 -1.10 -0.08 5.59
N ARG A 101 -1.25 -0.39 6.88
CA ARG A 101 -0.62 0.33 7.98
C ARG A 101 0.27 -0.63 8.77
N VAL A 102 1.49 -0.18 9.06
CA VAL A 102 2.46 -0.91 9.85
C VAL A 102 2.56 -0.28 11.23
N PHE A 103 2.57 -1.12 12.27
CA PHE A 103 2.68 -0.72 13.66
C PHE A 103 3.92 -1.37 14.26
N LYS A 104 4.68 -0.61 15.03
CA LYS A 104 5.76 -1.16 15.85
C LYS A 104 5.13 -1.72 17.14
N LEU A 105 5.47 -2.96 17.49
CA LEU A 105 5.04 -3.59 18.73
C LEU A 105 6.10 -3.39 19.82
N ASN A 106 5.71 -3.57 21.08
CA ASN A 106 6.59 -3.45 22.25
C ASN A 106 7.13 -4.81 22.74
N THR A 107 6.87 -5.90 22.02
CA THR A 107 7.15 -7.28 22.44
C THR A 107 8.57 -7.76 22.15
N GLY A 108 9.36 -7.02 21.35
CA GLY A 108 10.73 -7.40 21.00
C GLY A 108 11.41 -6.41 20.04
N GLN A 109 12.67 -6.69 19.70
CA GLN A 109 13.36 -6.02 18.58
C GLN A 109 12.73 -6.50 17.26
N ASP A 110 12.36 -5.56 16.41
CA ASP A 110 11.79 -5.79 15.07
C ASP A 110 10.41 -6.47 14.96
N ASP A 111 9.65 -6.54 16.05
CA ASP A 111 8.25 -6.96 15.99
C ASP A 111 7.38 -5.85 15.39
N HIS A 112 6.98 -6.05 14.14
CA HIS A 112 6.08 -5.17 13.40
C HIS A 112 4.80 -5.91 13.05
N ALA A 113 3.66 -5.25 13.27
CA ALA A 113 2.35 -5.71 12.85
C ALA A 113 1.89 -4.94 11.60
N ILE A 114 1.33 -5.67 10.65
CA ILE A 114 0.76 -5.18 9.41
C ILE A 114 -0.74 -5.36 9.50
N MET A 115 -1.51 -4.32 9.19
CA MET A 115 -2.96 -4.39 9.07
C MET A 115 -3.39 -3.67 7.80
N PHE A 116 -4.48 -4.13 7.19
CA PHE A 116 -5.07 -3.40 6.07
C PHE A 116 -5.62 -2.05 6.56
N LEU A 117 -5.51 -1.01 5.75
CA LEU A 117 -5.97 0.31 6.18
C LEU A 117 -7.49 0.31 6.41
N ASP A 118 -8.27 -0.32 5.53
CA ASP A 118 -9.72 -0.46 5.68
C ASP A 118 -10.12 -1.12 7.00
N ASP A 119 -9.34 -2.13 7.39
CA ASP A 119 -9.49 -2.87 8.62
C ASP A 119 -9.23 -1.95 9.83
N TYR A 120 -8.15 -1.18 9.76
CA TYR A 120 -7.83 -0.19 10.80
C TYR A 120 -8.92 0.89 10.91
N LEU A 121 -9.41 1.43 9.80
CA LEU A 121 -10.47 2.44 9.78
C LEU A 121 -11.76 1.88 10.39
N THR A 122 -12.11 0.63 10.05
CA THR A 122 -13.26 -0.07 10.66
C THR A 122 -13.09 -0.19 12.18
N GLN A 123 -11.87 -0.45 12.67
CA GLN A 123 -11.58 -0.49 14.10
C GLN A 123 -11.76 0.89 14.75
N VAL A 124 -11.29 1.96 14.11
CA VAL A 124 -11.47 3.34 14.59
C VAL A 124 -12.96 3.69 14.68
N ASP A 125 -13.75 3.37 13.66
CA ASP A 125 -15.19 3.66 13.65
C ASP A 125 -15.95 2.89 14.75
N ARG A 126 -15.56 1.64 15.01
CA ARG A 126 -16.11 0.87 16.15
C ARG A 126 -15.78 1.50 17.50
N VAL A 127 -14.58 2.05 17.64
CA VAL A 127 -14.14 2.75 18.84
C VAL A 127 -14.93 4.05 19.02
N VAL A 128 -15.11 4.83 17.95
CA VAL A 128 -15.94 6.05 17.94
C VAL A 128 -17.36 5.74 18.40
N LYS A 129 -18.01 4.74 17.79
CA LYS A 129 -19.36 4.31 18.16
C LYS A 129 -19.48 3.93 19.64
N ARG A 130 -18.49 3.21 20.18
CA ARG A 130 -18.45 2.86 21.61
C ARG A 130 -18.30 4.09 22.51
N MET A 131 -17.56 5.11 22.07
CA MET A 131 -17.39 6.35 22.82
C MET A 131 -18.65 7.24 22.75
N GLU A 132 -19.36 7.23 21.63
CA GLU A 132 -20.68 7.87 21.47
C GLU A 132 -21.70 7.30 22.45
N GLU A 133 -21.78 5.97 22.55
CA GLU A 133 -22.67 5.27 23.49
C GLU A 133 -22.37 5.64 24.96
N LYS A 134 -21.10 5.91 25.28
CA LYS A 134 -20.66 6.38 26.61
C LYS A 134 -20.85 7.89 26.83
N LYS A 135 -21.41 8.61 25.85
CA LYS A 135 -21.59 10.08 25.86
C LYS A 135 -20.28 10.84 26.11
N GLN A 136 -19.18 10.30 25.57
CA GLN A 136 -17.88 10.96 25.66
C GLN A 136 -17.92 12.26 24.85
N ARG A 137 -17.28 13.32 25.36
CA ARG A 137 -17.14 14.59 24.64
C ARG A 137 -15.90 14.55 23.74
N ASN A 138 -15.76 15.55 22.86
CA ASN A 138 -14.60 15.76 22.00
C ASN A 138 -14.36 14.64 20.97
N LEU A 139 -15.44 14.04 20.45
CA LEU A 139 -15.37 12.96 19.45
C LEU A 139 -14.80 13.44 18.10
N GLU A 140 -14.83 14.75 17.85
CA GLU A 140 -14.16 15.41 16.73
C GLU A 140 -12.68 15.03 16.56
N VAL A 141 -11.97 14.69 17.65
CA VAL A 141 -10.57 14.26 17.58
C VAL A 141 -10.41 12.99 16.75
N PHE A 142 -11.39 12.09 16.73
CA PHE A 142 -11.30 10.85 15.95
C PHE A 142 -11.38 11.12 14.45
N GLU A 143 -12.22 12.07 14.03
CA GLU A 143 -12.28 12.51 12.64
C GLU A 143 -11.00 13.25 12.23
N TRP A 144 -10.45 14.08 13.13
CA TRP A 144 -9.16 14.72 12.89
C TRP A 144 -8.04 13.70 12.78
N PHE A 145 -8.07 12.66 13.61
CA PHE A 145 -7.10 11.57 13.57
C PHE A 145 -7.17 10.82 12.23
N LYS A 146 -8.37 10.45 11.76
CA LYS A 146 -8.54 9.81 10.45
C LYS A 146 -8.04 10.69 9.31
N THR A 147 -8.49 11.94 9.25
CA THR A 147 -8.27 12.81 8.10
C THR A 147 -6.86 13.43 8.06
N HIS A 148 -6.27 13.72 9.23
CA HIS A 148 -5.01 14.47 9.29
C HIS A 148 -3.85 13.60 9.76
N VAL A 149 -4.07 12.63 10.64
CA VAL A 149 -2.97 11.79 11.15
C VAL A 149 -2.79 10.56 10.28
N ILE A 150 -3.84 9.78 10.04
CA ILE A 150 -3.74 8.53 9.27
C ILE A 150 -3.28 8.81 7.83
N ASP A 151 -3.81 9.87 7.23
CA ASP A 151 -3.51 10.22 5.84
C ASP A 151 -2.12 10.79 5.61
N ASN A 152 -1.59 11.58 6.55
CA ASN A 152 -0.29 12.26 6.39
C ASN A 152 0.86 11.50 7.05
N LYS A 153 0.59 10.65 8.05
CA LYS A 153 1.61 9.89 8.78
C LYS A 153 1.46 8.39 8.54
N GLN A 154 2.38 7.87 7.70
CA GLN A 154 2.51 6.45 7.37
C GLN A 154 3.55 5.71 8.22
N ASP A 155 4.32 6.42 9.05
CA ASP A 155 5.29 5.77 9.93
C ASP A 155 4.60 5.17 11.17
N PRO A 156 5.15 4.07 11.72
CA PRO A 156 4.59 3.39 12.88
C PRO A 156 4.67 4.20 14.17
N SER A 157 5.51 5.24 14.20
CA SER A 157 5.72 6.12 15.34
C SER A 157 5.50 7.58 14.96
N ILE A 158 4.89 8.34 15.86
CA ILE A 158 4.67 9.78 15.71
C ILE A 158 5.14 10.49 16.98
N ASP A 159 5.89 11.57 16.83
CA ASP A 159 6.28 12.40 17.98
C ASP A 159 5.07 13.16 18.53
N HIS A 160 5.10 13.49 19.81
CA HIS A 160 4.02 14.22 20.45
C HIS A 160 3.82 15.64 19.87
N GLN A 161 4.88 16.33 19.43
CA GLN A 161 4.75 17.62 18.75
C GLN A 161 4.16 17.46 17.34
N GLU A 162 4.61 16.44 16.60
CA GLU A 162 4.10 16.10 15.27
C GLU A 162 2.60 15.74 15.32
N LEU A 163 2.20 14.92 16.30
CA LEU A 163 0.80 14.56 16.53
C LEU A 163 -0.06 15.79 16.81
N ARG A 164 0.41 16.71 17.67
CA ARG A 164 -0.30 17.96 17.95
C ARG A 164 -0.43 18.83 16.70
N LEU A 165 0.61 18.90 15.88
CA LEU A 165 0.61 19.65 14.64
C LEU A 165 -0.39 19.07 13.63
N LEU A 166 -0.45 17.76 13.46
CA LEU A 166 -1.41 17.14 12.54
C LEU A 166 -2.85 17.34 13.03
N LEU A 167 -3.11 17.11 14.31
CA LEU A 167 -4.44 17.31 14.89
C LEU A 167 -4.90 18.78 14.86
N SER A 168 -3.96 19.75 14.87
CA SER A 168 -4.31 21.18 14.87
C SER A 168 -4.88 21.69 13.56
N HIS A 169 -4.71 20.93 12.47
CA HIS A 169 -5.38 21.20 11.19
C HIS A 169 -6.91 21.08 11.30
N GLY A 170 -7.40 20.21 12.20
CA GLY A 170 -8.83 20.05 12.47
C GLY A 170 -9.42 21.05 13.47
N GLY A 171 -8.59 21.66 14.32
CA GLY A 171 -9.05 22.61 15.34
C GLY A 171 -8.10 22.80 16.52
N LYS A 172 -8.61 23.35 17.63
CA LYS A 172 -7.80 23.60 18.83
C LYS A 172 -7.56 22.31 19.61
N VAL A 173 -6.35 21.76 19.49
CA VAL A 173 -5.93 20.54 20.20
C VAL A 173 -5.70 20.83 21.68
N LYS A 174 -6.26 19.98 22.54
CA LYS A 174 -6.03 19.96 23.98
C LYS A 174 -5.46 18.61 24.39
N ASP A 175 -4.79 18.56 25.53
CA ASP A 175 -4.23 17.32 26.09
C ASP A 175 -5.32 16.26 26.35
N GLU A 176 -6.54 16.69 26.67
CA GLU A 176 -7.72 15.82 26.77
C GLU A 176 -7.99 15.01 25.50
N HIS A 177 -7.74 15.59 24.32
CA HIS A 177 -7.93 14.93 23.02
C HIS A 177 -6.89 13.82 22.81
N ILE A 178 -5.64 14.07 23.21
CA ILE A 178 -4.54 13.09 23.10
C ILE A 178 -4.80 11.94 24.07
N SER A 179 -5.15 12.26 25.32
CA SER A 179 -5.54 11.25 26.32
C SER A 179 -6.73 10.42 25.86
N LEU A 180 -7.69 11.01 25.13
CA LEU A 180 -8.82 10.28 24.58
C LEU A 180 -8.38 9.26 23.52
N LEU A 181 -7.47 9.62 22.61
CA LEU A 181 -6.92 8.70 21.60
C LEU A 181 -6.13 7.54 22.23
N ILE A 182 -5.36 7.81 23.30
CA ILE A 182 -4.63 6.78 24.06
C ILE A 182 -5.61 5.84 24.78
N ASN A 183 -6.57 6.40 25.51
CA ASN A 183 -7.58 5.61 26.25
C ASN A 183 -8.50 4.81 25.33
N ALA A 184 -8.67 5.28 24.09
CA ALA A 184 -9.38 4.60 23.02
C ALA A 184 -8.59 3.41 22.44
N GLY A 185 -7.30 3.29 22.78
CA GLY A 185 -6.40 2.24 22.27
C GLY A 185 -5.93 2.49 20.83
N LEU A 186 -6.06 3.71 20.31
CA LEU A 186 -5.61 4.08 18.96
C LEU A 186 -4.14 4.50 18.94
N LEU A 187 -3.64 4.96 20.09
CA LEU A 187 -2.24 5.32 20.31
C LEU A 187 -1.72 4.55 21.53
N VAL A 188 -0.47 4.12 21.44
CA VAL A 188 0.26 3.52 22.56
C VAL A 188 1.47 4.41 22.82
N GLN A 189 1.67 4.77 24.09
CA GLN A 189 2.86 5.52 24.49
C GLN A 189 4.07 4.60 24.38
N MET A 190 4.98 4.91 23.46
CA MET A 190 6.30 4.29 23.44
C MET A 190 7.25 5.16 24.23
N GLU A 191 7.68 4.67 25.40
CA GLU A 191 8.83 5.23 26.07
C GLU A 191 10.07 4.76 25.31
N SER A 192 10.78 5.71 24.68
CA SER A 192 12.14 5.45 24.22
C SER A 192 12.98 5.24 25.47
N MET A 193 13.18 3.98 25.88
CA MET A 193 14.25 3.66 26.82
C MET A 193 15.56 4.08 26.15
N GLY A 194 16.06 5.24 26.56
CA GLY A 194 17.37 5.73 26.16
C GLY A 194 18.41 4.70 26.57
N LEU A 195 19.04 4.11 25.57
CA LEU A 195 20.33 3.43 25.73
C LEU A 195 21.44 4.46 25.69
#